data_AF-A0A840TRV4-F1
#
_entry.id   AF-A0A840TRV4-F1
#
_cell.length_a   1.000
_cell.length_b   1.000
_cell.length_c   1.000
_cell.angle_alpha   90.00
_cell.angle_beta   90.00
_cell.angle_gamma   90.00
#
_symmetry.space_group_name_H-M   'P 1'
#
loop_
_entity.id
_entity.type
_entity.pdbx_description
1 polymer ?
#
loop_
_entity_poly.entity_id
_entity_poly.type
_entity_poly.pdbx_seq_one_letter_code
_entity_poly.pdbx_strand_id
1 'polypeptide(L)'
;MFISAIKIDVVKKEVYQIQIEDTLEAMYEAIDCQIVERVVINRNNDLWLDEEGLLHHPQPPKFWFKGANTPITGNGLICGFNGEGQMISTTLSVEEIESQILFLGNSHLEPRCGFIPWDEL
;
A
#
# COMPACT_ATOMS: atom_id res chain seq x y z
N MET A 1 20.47 0.50 5.47
CA MET A 1 20.47 1.92 5.01
C MET A 1 19.09 2.48 5.33
N PHE A 2 18.96 3.77 5.63
CA PHE A 2 17.62 4.37 5.83
C PHE A 2 17.15 5.02 4.53
N ILE A 3 15.87 4.89 4.24
CA ILE A 3 15.21 5.51 3.10
C ILE A 3 14.02 6.35 3.54
N SER A 4 13.69 7.33 2.71
CA SER A 4 12.48 8.13 2.85
C SER A 4 11.31 7.48 2.12
N ALA A 5 10.26 7.14 2.85
CA ALA A 5 9.02 6.59 2.29
C ALA A 5 7.82 7.49 2.64
N ILE A 6 6.69 7.29 1.96
CA ILE A 6 5.41 7.91 2.31
C ILE A 6 4.49 6.83 2.86
N LYS A 7 3.98 7.01 4.07
CA LYS A 7 2.97 6.16 4.69
C LYS A 7 1.58 6.74 4.46
N ILE A 8 0.65 5.87 4.05
CA ILE A 8 -0.79 6.10 4.04
C ILE A 8 -1.34 5.38 5.28
N ASP A 9 -1.67 6.13 6.32
CA ASP A 9 -2.14 5.59 7.60
C ASP A 9 -3.67 5.66 7.64
N VAL A 10 -4.32 4.50 7.53
CA VAL A 10 -5.79 4.44 7.47
C VAL A 10 -6.45 4.60 8.84
N VAL A 11 -5.70 4.42 9.92
CA VAL A 11 -6.18 4.59 11.29
C VAL A 11 -6.22 6.08 11.63
N LYS A 12 -5.15 6.81 11.33
CA LYS A 12 -5.06 8.26 11.52
C LYS A 12 -5.77 9.05 10.43
N LYS A 13 -5.97 8.43 9.25
CA LYS A 13 -6.46 9.08 8.02
C LYS A 13 -5.52 10.20 7.56
N GLU A 14 -4.24 9.90 7.56
CA GLU A 14 -3.18 10.84 7.21
C GLU A 14 -2.22 10.22 6.19
N VAL A 15 -1.65 11.06 5.35
CA VAL A 15 -0.52 10.70 4.47
C VAL A 15 0.68 11.49 4.97
N TYR A 16 1.78 10.81 5.27
CA TYR A 16 2.96 11.47 5.82
C TYR A 16 4.25 10.74 5.49
N GLN A 17 5.36 11.49 5.51
CA GLN A 17 6.69 10.96 5.25
C GLN A 17 7.26 10.25 6.48
N ILE A 18 7.92 9.12 6.27
CA ILE A 18 8.65 8.38 7.32
C ILE A 18 10.04 7.98 6.84
N GLN A 19 10.91 7.66 7.80
CA GLN A 19 12.19 7.01 7.54
C GLN A 19 12.09 5.56 7.99
N ILE A 20 12.49 4.62 7.13
CA ILE A 20 12.54 3.21 7.45
C ILE A 20 13.88 2.62 7.02
N GLU A 21 14.25 1.49 7.62
CA GLU A 21 15.36 0.70 7.11
C GLU A 21 14.99 0.07 5.75
N ASP A 22 15.97 -0.03 4.87
CA ASP A 22 15.87 -0.78 3.61
C ASP A 22 15.90 -2.30 3.88
N THR A 23 14.84 -2.78 4.54
CA THR A 23 14.62 -4.18 4.87
C THR A 23 13.13 -4.52 4.73
N LEU A 24 12.84 -5.78 4.47
CA LEU A 24 11.45 -6.25 4.36
C LEU A 24 10.77 -6.24 5.73
N GLU A 25 11.52 -6.50 6.81
CA GLU A 25 11.05 -6.43 8.18
C GLU A 25 10.57 -5.01 8.55
N ALA A 26 11.35 -3.97 8.20
CA ALA A 26 10.93 -2.59 8.45
C ALA A 26 9.70 -2.18 7.62
N MET A 27 9.54 -2.76 6.42
CA MET A 27 8.33 -2.58 5.60
C MET A 27 7.10 -3.21 6.29
N TYR A 28 7.21 -4.43 6.79
CA TYR A 28 6.15 -5.09 7.56
C TYR A 28 5.75 -4.29 8.79
N GLU A 29 6.72 -3.79 9.56
CA GLU A 29 6.47 -2.94 10.73
C GLU A 29 5.81 -1.61 10.33
N ALA A 30 6.23 -1.02 9.21
CA ALA A 30 5.66 0.24 8.74
C ALA A 30 4.22 0.10 8.25
N ILE A 31 3.87 -1.02 7.60
CA ILE A 31 2.52 -1.28 7.08
C ILE A 31 1.61 -1.90 8.15
N ASP A 32 2.17 -2.59 9.15
CA ASP A 32 1.46 -3.40 10.15
C ASP A 32 0.80 -4.64 9.52
N CYS A 33 1.59 -5.43 8.79
CA CYS A 33 1.14 -6.65 8.08
C CYS A 33 2.20 -7.77 8.14
N GLN A 34 1.84 -9.00 7.74
CA GLN A 34 2.80 -10.11 7.60
C GLN A 34 3.17 -10.42 6.15
N ILE A 35 2.29 -10.09 5.21
CA ILE A 35 2.50 -10.26 3.77
C ILE A 35 2.19 -8.96 3.04
N VAL A 36 3.08 -8.57 2.14
CA VAL A 36 2.92 -7.40 1.30
C VAL A 36 2.62 -7.73 -0.15
N GLU A 37 1.77 -6.93 -0.77
CA GLU A 37 1.59 -6.89 -2.23
C GLU A 37 2.23 -5.63 -2.81
N ARG A 38 2.82 -5.75 -4.00
CA ARG A 38 3.39 -4.62 -4.74
C ARG A 38 2.47 -4.17 -5.87
N VAL A 39 2.11 -2.90 -5.86
CA VAL A 39 1.44 -2.20 -6.96
C VAL A 39 2.37 -1.12 -7.54
N VAL A 40 2.59 -1.15 -8.86
CA VAL A 40 3.44 -0.16 -9.52
C VAL A 40 2.68 1.17 -9.67
N ILE A 41 3.20 2.26 -9.11
CA ILE A 41 2.62 3.61 -9.33
C ILE A 41 3.15 4.19 -10.64
N ASN A 42 4.48 4.17 -10.82
CA ASN A 42 5.15 4.72 -11.99
C ASN A 42 6.52 4.04 -12.19
N ARG A 43 7.33 4.56 -13.11
CA ARG A 43 8.63 3.97 -13.47
C ARG A 43 9.67 3.96 -12.34
N ASN A 44 9.43 4.71 -11.26
CA ASN A 44 10.40 4.92 -10.19
C ASN A 44 9.84 4.59 -8.79
N ASN A 45 8.53 4.31 -8.65
CA ASN A 45 7.88 4.18 -7.35
C ASN A 45 6.84 3.06 -7.34
N ASP A 46 6.84 2.32 -6.23
CA ASP A 46 5.89 1.27 -5.91
C ASP A 46 5.04 1.67 -4.69
N LEU A 47 3.82 1.17 -4.66
CA LEU A 47 2.92 1.15 -3.51
C LEU A 47 2.90 -0.28 -2.95
N TRP A 48 3.29 -0.41 -1.69
CA TRP A 48 3.26 -1.66 -0.93
C TRP A 48 2.07 -1.68 0.00
N LEU A 49 1.33 -2.78 -0.02
CA LEU A 49 0.02 -2.92 0.62
C LEU A 49 -0.02 -4.16 1.50
N ASP A 50 -0.88 -4.14 2.51
CA ASP A 50 -1.25 -5.33 3.28
C ASP A 50 -2.09 -6.29 2.42
N GLU A 51 -1.47 -7.39 1.96
CA GLU A 51 -2.13 -8.42 1.14
C GLU A 51 -3.20 -9.18 1.93
N GLU A 52 -3.07 -9.23 3.26
CA GLU A 52 -3.92 -10.02 4.13
C GLU A 52 -5.06 -9.19 4.74
N GLY A 53 -5.15 -7.90 4.40
CA GLY A 53 -6.07 -6.96 5.03
C GLY A 53 -7.54 -7.41 5.00
N LEU A 54 -7.97 -8.09 3.93
CA LEU A 54 -9.34 -8.62 3.82
C LEU A 54 -9.61 -9.87 4.68
N LEU A 55 -8.56 -10.56 5.13
CA LEU A 55 -8.61 -11.80 5.93
C LEU A 55 -8.71 -11.53 7.44
N HIS A 56 -8.49 -10.29 7.87
CA HIS A 56 -8.54 -9.90 9.27
C HIS A 56 -9.99 -9.69 9.77
N HIS A 57 -10.19 -9.95 11.06
CA HIS A 57 -11.47 -9.75 11.75
C HIS A 57 -11.30 -8.99 13.07
N PRO A 58 -11.83 -7.75 13.20
CA PRO A 58 -12.45 -6.96 12.13
C PRO A 58 -11.43 -6.59 11.04
N GLN A 59 -11.92 -6.34 9.81
CA GLN A 59 -11.05 -5.83 8.74
C GLN A 59 -10.52 -4.43 9.11
N PRO A 60 -9.25 -4.12 8.78
CA PRO A 60 -8.70 -2.78 8.90
C PRO A 60 -9.53 -1.74 8.13
N PRO A 61 -9.39 -0.46 8.50
CA PRO A 61 -9.93 0.63 7.71
C PRO A 61 -9.33 0.65 6.29
N LYS A 62 -10.03 1.31 5.38
CA LYS A 62 -9.74 1.27 3.94
C LYS A 62 -9.47 2.65 3.37
N PHE A 63 -8.78 2.68 2.24
CA PHE A 63 -8.64 3.87 1.41
C PHE A 63 -8.82 3.52 -0.06
N TRP A 64 -9.22 4.52 -0.84
CA TRP A 64 -9.18 4.46 -2.30
C TRP A 64 -7.94 5.21 -2.78
N PHE A 65 -7.17 4.59 -3.67
CA PHE A 65 -6.08 5.24 -4.41
C PHE A 65 -6.57 5.59 -5.81
N LYS A 66 -6.38 6.82 -6.28
CA LYS A 66 -6.83 7.25 -7.60
C LYS A 66 -6.25 6.34 -8.70
N GLY A 67 -7.13 5.65 -9.42
CA GLY A 67 -6.75 4.68 -10.46
C GLY A 67 -6.81 3.22 -10.03
N ALA A 68 -6.98 2.94 -8.73
CA ALA A 68 -7.29 1.59 -8.25
C ALA A 68 -8.73 1.19 -8.62
N ASN A 69 -8.93 -0.09 -8.94
CA ASN A 69 -10.24 -0.65 -9.28
C ASN A 69 -11.10 -0.95 -8.05
N THR A 70 -10.47 -1.16 -6.89
CA THR A 70 -11.12 -1.53 -5.63
C THR A 70 -10.50 -0.76 -4.46
N PRO A 71 -11.24 -0.61 -3.34
CA PRO A 71 -10.65 -0.13 -2.10
C PRO A 71 -9.50 -1.02 -1.66
N ILE A 72 -8.48 -0.40 -1.09
CA ILE A 72 -7.34 -1.07 -0.47
C ILE A 72 -7.61 -1.15 1.04
N THR A 73 -7.31 -2.30 1.65
CA THR A 73 -7.52 -2.56 3.08
C THR A 73 -6.18 -2.52 3.80
N GLY A 74 -6.13 -1.84 4.95
CA GLY A 74 -4.89 -1.68 5.70
C GLY A 74 -4.10 -0.44 5.29
N ASN A 75 -2.91 -0.28 5.87
CA ASN A 75 -2.03 0.84 5.54
C ASN A 75 -1.36 0.64 4.17
N GLY A 76 -0.84 1.71 3.60
CA GLY A 76 0.01 1.67 2.41
C GLY A 76 1.37 2.30 2.67
N LEU A 77 2.39 1.84 1.96
CA LEU A 77 3.73 2.41 2.00
C LEU A 77 4.25 2.62 0.58
N ILE A 78 4.68 3.85 0.28
CA ILE A 78 5.23 4.21 -1.03
C ILE A 78 6.73 4.34 -0.92
N CYS A 79 7.44 3.57 -1.74
CA CYS A 79 8.89 3.54 -1.81
C CYS A 79 9.34 3.69 -3.27
N GLY A 80 10.54 4.23 -3.47
CA GLY A 80 11.21 4.17 -4.75
C GLY A 80 11.86 2.81 -4.97
N PHE A 81 12.24 2.51 -6.21
CA PHE A 81 13.10 1.36 -6.52
C PHE A 81 14.19 1.72 -7.53
N ASN A 82 15.26 0.93 -7.57
CA ASN A 82 16.33 1.07 -8.56
C ASN A 82 16.36 -0.12 -9.55
N GLY A 83 17.24 -0.03 -10.56
CA GLY A 83 17.37 -1.06 -11.61
C GLY A 83 17.88 -2.42 -11.11
N GLU A 84 18.34 -2.51 -9.86
CA GLU A 84 18.76 -3.76 -9.21
C GLU A 84 17.63 -4.38 -8.38
N GLY A 85 16.46 -3.74 -8.32
CA GLY A 85 15.31 -4.20 -7.55
C GLY A 85 15.40 -3.86 -6.06
N GLN A 86 16.30 -2.96 -5.65
CA GLN A 86 16.42 -2.50 -4.26
C GLN A 86 15.44 -1.36 -3.98
N MET A 87 15.00 -1.28 -2.73
CA MET A 87 14.16 -0.18 -2.26
C MET A 87 15.02 1.08 -2.06
N ILE A 88 14.55 2.20 -2.56
CA ILE A 88 15.19 3.50 -2.38
C ILE A 88 14.16 4.54 -1.92
N SER A 89 14.64 5.72 -1.52
CA SER A 89 13.75 6.83 -1.19
C SER A 89 12.79 7.14 -2.35
N THR A 90 11.51 7.36 -2.04
CA THR A 90 10.52 7.77 -3.03
C THR A 90 10.86 9.14 -3.62
N THR A 91 10.51 9.36 -4.89
CA THR A 91 10.62 10.68 -5.54
C THR A 91 9.33 11.48 -5.47
N LEU A 92 8.26 10.93 -4.87
CA LEU A 92 6.96 11.57 -4.74
C LEU A 92 6.90 12.43 -3.48
N SER A 93 6.11 13.49 -3.51
CA SER A 93 5.80 14.32 -2.34
C SER A 93 4.54 13.84 -1.61
N VAL A 94 4.41 14.21 -0.34
CA VAL A 94 3.23 13.90 0.48
C VAL A 94 1.98 14.53 -0.14
N GLU A 95 2.09 15.78 -0.59
CA GLU A 95 0.98 16.54 -1.18
C GLU A 95 0.46 15.90 -2.48
N GLU A 96 1.37 15.40 -3.33
CA GLU A 96 1.00 14.67 -4.55
C GLU A 96 0.21 13.41 -4.24
N ILE A 97 0.63 12.64 -3.22
CA ILE A 97 -0.05 11.41 -2.82
C ILE A 97 -1.36 11.71 -2.13
N GLU A 98 -1.39 12.64 -1.18
CA GLU A 98 -2.59 13.00 -0.42
C GLU A 98 -3.76 13.39 -1.35
N SER A 99 -3.46 14.14 -2.44
CA SER A 99 -4.46 14.51 -3.45
C SER A 99 -5.09 13.34 -4.22
N GLN A 100 -4.54 12.13 -4.07
CA GLN A 100 -4.97 10.90 -4.73
C GLN A 100 -5.64 9.90 -3.78
N ILE A 101 -5.73 10.21 -2.48
CA ILE A 101 -6.29 9.32 -1.46
C ILE A 101 -7.69 9.75 -1.04
N LEU A 102 -8.58 8.76 -0.90
CA LEU A 102 -9.87 8.92 -0.22
C LEU A 102 -9.99 7.88 0.90
N PHE A 103 -10.01 8.32 2.15
CA PHE A 103 -10.21 7.42 3.30
C PHE A 103 -11.68 7.00 3.43
N LEU A 104 -11.93 5.69 3.52
CA LEU A 104 -13.28 5.10 3.53
C LEU A 104 -13.70 4.57 4.91
N GLY A 105 -12.76 4.41 5.84
CA GLY A 105 -13.03 3.86 7.17
C GLY A 105 -13.32 2.36 7.14
N ASN A 106 -14.20 1.88 8.01
CA ASN A 106 -14.31 0.46 8.38
C ASN A 106 -15.35 -0.33 7.56
N SER A 107 -15.59 0.05 6.29
CA SER A 107 -16.55 -0.67 5.46
C SER A 107 -16.08 -2.11 5.26
N HIS A 108 -16.86 -3.11 5.66
CA HIS A 108 -16.54 -4.52 5.44
C HIS A 108 -16.69 -4.89 3.96
N LEU A 109 -15.73 -5.64 3.42
CA LEU A 109 -15.78 -6.18 2.06
C LEU A 109 -15.59 -7.69 2.10
N GLU A 110 -16.55 -8.43 1.56
CA GLU A 110 -16.40 -9.89 1.45
C GLU A 110 -15.27 -10.23 0.47
N PRO A 111 -14.29 -11.05 0.88
CA PRO A 111 -13.29 -11.58 -0.04
C PRO A 111 -13.99 -12.33 -1.17
N ARG A 112 -13.68 -11.99 -2.42
CA ARG A 112 -14.22 -12.69 -3.59
C ARG A 112 -13.21 -13.72 -4.06
N CYS A 113 -13.50 -15.00 -3.79
CA CYS A 113 -12.81 -16.10 -4.45
C CYS A 113 -13.69 -16.58 -5.62
N GLY A 114 -13.11 -16.62 -6.82
CA GLY A 114 -13.79 -17.08 -8.02
C GLY A 114 -12.79 -17.75 -8.97
N PHE A 115 -13.26 -18.75 -9.70
CA PHE A 115 -12.53 -19.35 -10.80
C PHE A 115 -13.04 -18.73 -12.10
N ILE A 116 -12.15 -18.06 -12.83
CA ILE A 116 -12.43 -17.62 -14.21
C ILE A 116 -11.66 -18.58 -15.12
N PRO A 117 -12.33 -19.39 -15.96
CA PRO A 117 -11.65 -20.22 -16.94
C PRO A 117 -10.76 -19.39 -17.86
N TRP A 118 -9.62 -19.94 -18.28
CA TRP A 118 -8.71 -19.26 -19.20
C TRP A 118 -9.38 -18.84 -20.52
N ASP A 119 -10.42 -19.57 -20.95
CA ASP A 119 -11.18 -19.28 -22.16
C ASP A 119 -12.20 -18.13 -21.99
N GLU A 120 -12.38 -17.59 -20.79
CA GLU A 120 -13.33 -16.51 -20.45
C GLU A 120 -12.64 -15.17 -20.10
N LEU A 121 -11.30 -15.11 -20.12
CA LEU A 121 -10.49 -13.91 -19.94
C LEU A 121 -10.28 -13.16 -21.26
#